data_AF-R5IHW2-F1
#
_entry.id   AF-R5IHW2-F1
#
_cell.length_a   1.000
_cell.length_b   1.000
_cell.length_c   1.000
_cell.angle_alpha   90.00
_cell.angle_beta   90.00
_cell.angle_gamma   90.00
#
_symmetry.space_group_name_H-M   'P 1'
#
loop_
_entity.id
_entity.type
_entity.pdbx_description
1 polymer ?
#
loop_
_entity_poly.entity_id
_entity_poly.type
_entity_poly.pdbx_seq_one_letter_code
_entity_poly.pdbx_strand_id
1 'polypeptide(L)'
;MQDRLEHLYRELRRDIDCYSLRLVSAGLELLLDYCARFYERQFACRTDINRKYLTVLDEALDSYFGLHCQKSVEEGICRMESVLSELSPAYLNDLVHAETGKTLAEYIRFRMIGYIRMRVCNEGCPLEQVAGEFGFRQPVLSRLEKIVFLQRKPHEMFGTQFS
;
A
#
# COMPACT_ATOMS: atom_id res chain seq x y z
N MET A 1 -10.48 28.21 5.20
CA MET A 1 -11.41 27.31 4.48
C MET A 1 -12.85 27.80 4.66
N GLN A 2 -13.32 27.94 5.90
CA GLN A 2 -14.67 28.43 6.22
C GLN A 2 -14.96 29.83 5.65
N ASP A 3 -14.05 30.79 5.82
CA ASP A 3 -14.21 32.14 5.26
C ASP A 3 -14.31 32.18 3.72
N ARG A 4 -13.66 31.22 3.03
CA ARG A 4 -13.65 31.12 1.56
C ARG A 4 -14.98 30.56 1.05
N LEU A 5 -15.52 29.56 1.74
CA LEU A 5 -16.84 29.02 1.46
C LEU A 5 -17.93 30.07 1.71
N GLU A 6 -17.80 30.85 2.79
CA GLU A 6 -18.71 31.94 3.09
C GLU A 6 -18.67 33.04 2.02
N HIS A 7 -17.47 33.40 1.54
CA HIS A 7 -17.31 34.34 0.43
C HIS A 7 -17.97 33.83 -0.86
N LEU A 8 -17.75 32.57 -1.23
CA LEU A 8 -18.37 31.95 -2.40
C LEU A 8 -19.90 31.92 -2.28
N TYR A 9 -20.40 31.61 -1.07
CA TYR A 9 -21.82 31.59 -0.77
C TYR A 9 -22.48 32.95 -0.92
N ARG A 10 -21.81 34.02 -0.46
CA ARG A 10 -22.28 35.40 -0.65
C ARG A 10 -22.28 35.78 -2.13
N GLU A 11 -21.27 35.38 -2.89
CA GLU A 11 -21.18 35.66 -4.32
C GLU A 11 -22.30 34.98 -5.11
N LEU A 12 -22.67 33.74 -4.76
CA LEU A 12 -23.80 33.01 -5.37
C LEU A 12 -25.18 33.60 -5.03
N ARG A 13 -25.28 34.42 -3.99
CA ARG A 13 -26.53 35.08 -3.57
C ARG A 13 -26.70 36.50 -4.11
N ARG A 14 -25.68 37.04 -4.78
CA ARG A 14 -25.74 38.35 -5.43
C ARG A 14 -26.45 38.24 -6.78
N ASP A 15 -27.00 39.35 -7.24
CA ASP A 15 -27.55 39.44 -8.60
C ASP A 15 -26.44 39.17 -9.61
N ILE A 16 -26.74 38.35 -10.62
CA ILE A 16 -25.76 37.94 -11.63
C ILE A 16 -25.36 39.13 -12.48
N ASP A 17 -24.07 39.44 -12.48
CA ASP A 17 -23.42 40.41 -13.36
C ASP A 17 -22.43 39.73 -14.33
N CYS A 18 -21.79 40.54 -15.19
CA CYS A 18 -20.84 40.04 -16.19
C CYS A 18 -19.54 39.45 -15.61
N TYR A 19 -19.29 39.61 -14.30
CA TYR A 19 -18.08 39.12 -13.62
C TYR A 19 -18.37 37.94 -12.68
N SER A 20 -19.62 37.73 -12.30
CA SER A 20 -20.06 36.75 -11.29
C SER A 20 -19.53 35.35 -11.58
N LEU A 21 -19.65 34.88 -12.83
CA LEU A 21 -19.12 33.57 -13.24
C LEU A 21 -17.61 33.48 -13.03
N ARG A 22 -16.86 34.52 -13.42
CA ARG A 22 -15.39 34.54 -13.28
C ARG A 22 -14.97 34.52 -11.82
N LEU A 23 -15.65 35.27 -10.96
CA LEU A 23 -15.34 35.33 -9.53
C LEU A 23 -15.66 34.00 -8.82
N VAL A 24 -16.79 33.37 -9.14
CA VAL A 24 -17.14 32.05 -8.63
C VAL A 24 -16.14 30.98 -9.09
N SER A 25 -15.77 30.96 -10.38
CA SER A 25 -14.78 30.03 -10.90
C SER A 25 -13.42 30.17 -10.23
N ALA A 26 -12.91 31.40 -10.10
CA ALA A 26 -11.63 31.65 -9.42
C ALA A 26 -11.68 31.27 -7.92
N GLY A 27 -12.84 31.47 -7.28
CA GLY A 27 -13.06 31.04 -5.90
C GLY A 27 -13.03 29.53 -5.73
N LEU A 28 -13.64 28.78 -6.65
CA LEU A 28 -13.62 27.33 -6.67
C LEU A 28 -12.24 26.77 -6.97
N GLU A 29 -11.53 27.31 -7.95
CA GLU A 29 -10.15 26.90 -8.29
C GLU A 29 -9.23 27.00 -7.08
N LEU A 30 -9.24 28.16 -6.40
CA LEU A 30 -8.43 28.35 -5.21
C LEU A 30 -8.84 27.40 -4.05
N LEU A 31 -10.13 27.10 -3.91
CA LEU A 31 -10.61 26.13 -2.92
C LEU A 31 -10.04 24.72 -3.21
N LEU A 32 -10.08 24.32 -4.48
CA LEU A 32 -9.52 23.04 -4.94
C LEU A 32 -8.00 22.98 -4.72
N ASP A 33 -7.28 24.07 -4.96
CA ASP A 33 -5.85 24.17 -4.66
C ASP A 33 -5.54 23.99 -3.17
N TYR A 34 -6.38 24.55 -2.29
CA TYR A 34 -6.24 24.33 -0.85
C TYR A 34 -6.52 22.87 -0.46
N CYS A 35 -7.51 22.22 -1.07
CA CYS A 35 -7.77 20.80 -0.87
C CYS A 35 -6.56 19.95 -1.31
N ALA A 36 -6.05 20.20 -2.52
CA ALA A 36 -4.88 19.50 -3.06
C ALA A 36 -3.65 19.70 -2.16
N ARG A 37 -3.37 20.94 -1.77
CA ARG A 37 -2.26 21.25 -0.86
C ARG A 37 -2.42 20.57 0.50
N PHE A 38 -3.64 20.50 1.04
CA PHE A 38 -3.88 19.81 2.31
C PHE A 38 -3.62 18.31 2.18
N TYR A 39 -4.04 17.69 1.08
CA TYR A 39 -3.80 16.29 0.75
C TYR A 39 -2.30 16.00 0.66
N GLU A 40 -1.56 16.75 -0.16
CA GLU A 40 -0.12 16.57 -0.37
C GLU A 40 0.71 16.72 0.91
N ARG A 41 0.32 17.68 1.77
CA ARG A 41 1.00 17.90 3.06
C ARG A 41 0.83 16.75 4.05
N GLN A 42 -0.16 15.88 3.86
CA GLN A 42 -0.28 14.65 4.66
C GLN A 42 0.89 13.71 4.43
N PHE A 43 1.51 13.74 3.25
CA PHE A 43 2.67 12.90 2.94
C PHE A 43 3.98 13.63 3.25
N ALA A 44 4.13 14.87 2.76
CA ALA A 44 5.39 15.61 2.88
C ALA A 44 5.74 16.06 4.31
N CYS A 45 4.75 16.31 5.16
CA CYS A 45 4.97 16.91 6.49
C CYS A 45 4.58 15.99 7.67
N ARG A 46 4.09 14.76 7.41
CA ARG A 46 3.66 13.82 8.47
C ARG A 46 4.34 12.45 8.35
N THR A 47 5.60 12.42 7.92
CA THR A 47 6.42 11.21 7.80
C THR A 47 6.42 10.35 9.06
N ASP A 48 6.46 10.95 10.26
CA ASP A 48 6.42 10.20 11.52
C ASP A 48 5.08 9.48 11.76
N ILE A 49 3.96 10.07 11.34
CA ILE A 49 2.63 9.46 11.45
C ILE A 49 2.48 8.36 10.38
N ASN A 50 2.92 8.62 9.16
CA ASN A 50 2.88 7.64 8.07
C ASN A 50 3.71 6.40 8.38
N ARG A 51 4.90 6.57 9.00
CA ARG A 51 5.72 5.47 9.50
C ARG A 51 5.03 4.65 10.59
N LYS A 52 4.27 5.29 11.49
CA LYS A 52 3.45 4.56 12.47
C LYS A 52 2.38 3.72 11.79
N TYR A 53 1.69 4.27 10.80
CA TYR A 53 0.71 3.52 10.01
C TYR A 53 1.35 2.35 9.28
N LEU A 54 2.53 2.53 8.68
CA LEU A 54 3.27 1.42 8.08
C LEU A 54 3.69 0.36 9.11
N THR A 55 4.06 0.75 10.32
CA THR A 55 4.40 -0.21 11.38
C THR A 55 3.20 -1.07 11.74
N VAL A 56 2.03 -0.45 11.92
CA VAL A 56 0.77 -1.17 12.19
C VAL A 56 0.40 -2.09 11.02
N LEU A 57 0.58 -1.61 9.77
CA LEU A 57 0.36 -2.41 8.57
C LEU A 57 1.28 -3.64 8.56
N ASP A 58 2.55 -3.46 8.89
CA ASP A 58 3.55 -4.52 8.89
C ASP A 58 3.25 -5.58 9.96
N GLU A 59 2.90 -5.16 11.18
CA GLU A 59 2.50 -6.06 12.27
C GLU A 59 1.23 -6.85 11.91
N ALA A 60 0.26 -6.21 11.26
CA ALA A 60 -0.96 -6.85 10.80
C ALA A 60 -0.69 -7.87 9.67
N LEU A 61 0.23 -7.55 8.75
CA LEU A 61 0.65 -8.48 7.69
C LEU A 61 1.41 -9.68 8.26
N ASP A 62 2.32 -9.47 9.20
CA ASP A 62 3.06 -10.57 9.84
C ASP A 62 2.11 -11.50 10.61
N SER A 63 1.14 -10.92 11.33
CA SER A 63 0.07 -11.67 11.99
C SER A 63 -0.77 -12.46 10.98
N TYR A 64 -1.13 -11.84 9.86
CA TYR A 64 -1.89 -12.50 8.80
C TYR A 64 -1.12 -13.67 8.16
N PHE A 65 0.17 -13.48 7.86
CA PHE A 65 0.99 -14.52 7.24
C PHE A 65 1.30 -15.69 8.18
N GLY A 66 1.26 -15.45 9.50
CA GLY A 66 1.36 -16.50 10.52
C GLY A 66 0.13 -17.41 10.65
N LEU A 67 -1.03 -17.03 10.09
CA LEU A 67 -2.25 -17.85 10.21
C LEU A 67 -2.13 -19.18 9.45
N HIS A 68 -2.72 -20.25 9.99
CA HIS A 68 -2.82 -21.56 9.33
C HIS A 68 -4.03 -21.63 8.39
N CYS A 69 -4.16 -20.68 7.46
CA CYS A 69 -5.21 -20.65 6.45
C CYS A 69 -4.63 -20.33 5.07
N GLN A 70 -5.44 -20.58 4.03
CA GLN A 70 -5.14 -20.09 2.70
C GLN A 70 -5.08 -18.56 2.72
N LYS A 71 -4.04 -17.98 2.11
CA LYS A 71 -3.79 -16.54 2.04
C LYS A 71 -3.87 -16.07 0.60
N SER A 72 -4.33 -14.85 0.38
CA SER A 72 -4.33 -14.20 -0.93
C SER A 72 -4.07 -12.70 -0.78
N VAL A 73 -3.68 -12.05 -1.87
CA VAL A 73 -3.41 -10.61 -1.86
C VAL A 73 -4.70 -9.83 -1.56
N GLU A 74 -5.82 -10.28 -2.12
CA GLU A 74 -7.14 -9.66 -1.96
C GLU A 74 -7.60 -9.72 -0.51
N GLU A 75 -7.46 -10.87 0.14
CA GLU A 75 -7.79 -11.02 1.56
C GLU A 75 -6.84 -10.22 2.45
N GLY A 76 -5.55 -10.15 2.09
CA GLY A 76 -4.58 -9.26 2.71
C GLY A 76 -5.01 -7.79 2.64
N ILE A 77 -5.44 -7.31 1.47
CA ILE A 77 -5.93 -5.94 1.27
C ILE A 77 -7.14 -5.67 2.18
N CYS A 78 -8.17 -6.52 2.12
CA CYS A 78 -9.37 -6.32 2.95
C CYS A 78 -9.05 -6.31 4.45
N ARG A 79 -8.11 -7.16 4.90
CA ARG A 79 -7.65 -7.13 6.30
C ARG A 79 -6.94 -5.83 6.62
N MET A 80 -6.03 -5.35 5.78
CA MET A 80 -5.30 -4.10 6.02
C MET A 80 -6.24 -2.90 6.05
N GLU A 81 -7.23 -2.84 5.15
CA GLU A 81 -8.28 -1.83 5.13
C GLU A 81 -9.14 -1.87 6.40
N SER A 82 -9.39 -3.07 6.95
CA SER A 82 -10.14 -3.20 8.21
C SER A 82 -9.35 -2.74 9.43
N VAL A 83 -8.05 -3.04 9.48
CA VAL A 83 -7.15 -2.64 10.58
C VAL A 83 -6.97 -1.12 10.61
N LEU A 84 -6.82 -0.51 9.43
CA LEU A 84 -6.67 0.93 9.26
C LEU A 84 -7.98 1.56 8.77
N SER A 85 -9.10 1.18 9.39
CA SER A 85 -10.46 1.62 8.99
C SER A 85 -10.71 3.12 9.11
N GLU A 86 -9.87 3.84 9.85
CA GLU A 86 -9.87 5.31 9.91
C GLU A 86 -9.34 5.97 8.62
N LEU A 87 -8.68 5.20 7.75
CA LEU A 87 -8.19 5.64 6.46
C LEU A 87 -9.09 5.12 5.34
N SER A 88 -9.32 5.95 4.32
CA SER A 88 -9.97 5.45 3.11
C SER A 88 -9.04 4.49 2.36
N PRO A 89 -9.56 3.49 1.62
CA PRO A 89 -8.75 2.59 0.81
C PRO A 89 -7.78 3.31 -0.14
N ALA A 90 -8.24 4.39 -0.77
CA ALA A 90 -7.41 5.21 -1.67
C ALA A 90 -6.28 5.89 -0.89
N TYR A 91 -6.57 6.47 0.27
CA TYR A 91 -5.56 7.13 1.08
C TYR A 91 -4.53 6.14 1.64
N LEU A 92 -4.96 4.95 2.07
CA LEU A 92 -4.06 3.89 2.52
C LEU A 92 -3.10 3.47 1.39
N ASN A 93 -3.61 3.30 0.17
CA ASN A 93 -2.77 2.99 -0.97
C ASN A 93 -1.74 4.09 -1.26
N ASP A 94 -2.16 5.36 -1.24
CA ASP A 94 -1.28 6.50 -1.48
C ASP A 94 -0.23 6.65 -0.37
N LEU A 95 -0.59 6.36 0.88
CA LEU A 95 0.34 6.33 2.02
C LEU A 95 1.42 5.26 1.83
N VAL A 96 1.03 4.04 1.47
CA VAL A 96 2.01 2.96 1.19
C VAL A 96 2.88 3.33 -0.01
N HIS A 97 2.30 3.96 -1.04
CA HIS A 97 3.05 4.41 -2.20
C HIS A 97 4.06 5.50 -1.87
N ALA A 98 3.66 6.51 -1.10
CA ALA A 98 4.51 7.60 -0.69
C ALA A 98 5.72 7.13 0.14
N GLU A 99 5.52 6.15 1.03
CA GLU A 99 6.59 5.68 1.91
C GLU A 99 7.44 4.55 1.29
N THR A 100 6.88 3.72 0.41
CA THR A 100 7.54 2.49 -0.07
C THR A 100 7.80 2.46 -1.59
N GLY A 101 7.23 3.41 -2.33
CA GLY A 101 7.21 3.45 -3.79
C GLY A 101 6.33 2.37 -4.45
N LYS A 102 5.49 1.66 -3.68
CA LYS A 102 4.65 0.54 -4.15
C LYS A 102 3.19 0.80 -3.82
N THR A 103 2.29 0.39 -4.70
CA THR A 103 0.86 0.30 -4.35
C THR A 103 0.66 -0.69 -3.20
N LEU A 104 -0.46 -0.60 -2.48
CA LEU A 104 -0.77 -1.52 -1.37
C LEU A 104 -0.72 -2.98 -1.82
N ALA A 105 -1.29 -3.28 -2.99
CA ALA A 105 -1.27 -4.64 -3.55
C ALA A 105 0.15 -5.13 -3.88
N GLU A 106 1.02 -4.25 -4.42
CA GLU A 106 2.42 -4.58 -4.69
C GLU A 106 3.22 -4.75 -3.40
N TYR A 107 2.96 -3.92 -2.39
CA TYR A 107 3.61 -4.00 -1.09
C TYR A 107 3.26 -5.32 -0.38
N ILE A 108 1.97 -5.69 -0.38
CA ILE A 108 1.52 -6.97 0.18
C ILE A 108 2.17 -8.14 -0.57
N ARG A 109 2.18 -8.13 -1.92
CA ARG A 109 2.87 -9.15 -2.71
C ARG A 109 4.36 -9.25 -2.38
N PHE A 110 5.02 -8.10 -2.23
CA PHE A 110 6.43 -8.03 -1.86
C PHE A 110 6.67 -8.66 -0.47
N ARG A 111 5.83 -8.31 0.51
CA ARG A 111 5.88 -8.87 1.87
C ARG A 111 5.59 -10.38 1.88
N MET A 112 4.63 -10.86 1.09
CA MET A 112 4.35 -12.28 0.91
C MET A 112 5.56 -13.05 0.37
N ILE A 113 6.20 -12.54 -0.70
CA ILE A 113 7.40 -13.17 -1.26
C ILE A 113 8.54 -13.18 -0.23
N GLY A 114 8.69 -12.09 0.54
CA GLY A 114 9.64 -12.02 1.64
C GLY A 114 9.40 -13.09 2.71
N TYR A 115 8.15 -13.27 3.11
CA TYR A 115 7.73 -14.30 4.07
C TYR A 115 7.97 -15.72 3.54
N ILE A 116 7.61 -15.99 2.28
CA ILE A 116 7.89 -17.28 1.63
C ILE A 116 9.40 -17.55 1.61
N ARG A 117 10.20 -16.55 1.22
CA ARG A 117 11.65 -16.68 1.19
C ARG A 117 12.23 -16.97 2.57
N MET A 118 11.76 -16.29 3.60
CA MET A 118 12.16 -16.55 4.98
C MET A 118 11.88 -18.01 5.38
N ARG A 119 10.65 -18.49 5.18
CA ARG A 119 10.25 -19.88 5.49
C ARG A 119 11.05 -20.92 4.72
N VAL A 120 11.30 -20.68 3.43
CA VAL A 120 12.01 -21.63 2.57
C VAL A 120 13.52 -21.62 2.84
N CYS A 121 14.13 -20.44 2.97
CA CYS A 121 15.59 -20.33 3.09
C CYS A 121 16.09 -20.47 4.54
N ASN A 122 15.35 -19.96 5.52
CA ASN A 122 15.80 -19.95 6.91
C ASN A 122 15.27 -21.16 7.69
N GLU A 123 14.03 -21.60 7.41
CA GLU A 123 13.40 -22.72 8.12
C GLU A 123 13.46 -24.04 7.32
N GLY A 124 13.95 -24.00 6.07
CA GLY A 124 14.11 -25.19 5.22
C GLY A 124 12.79 -25.81 4.74
N CYS A 125 11.68 -25.06 4.79
CA CYS A 125 10.38 -25.57 4.34
C CYS A 125 10.34 -25.77 2.81
N PRO A 126 9.64 -26.81 2.30
CA PRO A 126 9.46 -27.01 0.86
C PRO A 126 8.74 -25.81 0.20
N LEU A 127 9.30 -25.29 -0.90
CA LEU A 127 8.72 -24.14 -1.61
C LEU A 127 7.28 -24.39 -2.03
N GLU A 128 6.97 -25.58 -2.55
CA GLU A 128 5.62 -25.98 -2.99
C GLU A 128 4.60 -25.91 -1.85
N GLN A 129 5.00 -26.31 -0.64
CA GLN A 129 4.14 -26.29 0.54
C GLN A 129 3.84 -24.84 0.93
N VAL A 130 4.88 -24.02 1.12
CA VAL A 130 4.71 -22.63 1.58
C VAL A 130 4.00 -21.80 0.51
N ALA A 131 4.38 -21.93 -0.77
CA ALA A 131 3.75 -21.22 -1.88
C ALA A 131 2.28 -21.64 -2.05
N GLY A 132 1.97 -22.91 -1.77
CA GLY A 132 0.61 -23.42 -1.72
C GLY A 132 -0.29 -22.69 -0.72
N GLU A 133 0.23 -22.33 0.47
CA GLU A 133 -0.50 -21.55 1.48
C GLU A 133 -0.94 -20.18 0.94
N PHE A 134 -0.15 -19.58 0.04
CA PHE A 134 -0.43 -18.27 -0.58
C PHE A 134 -1.14 -18.38 -1.94
N GLY A 135 -1.53 -19.60 -2.34
CA GLY A 135 -2.29 -19.84 -3.57
C GLY A 135 -1.44 -19.83 -4.84
N PHE A 136 -0.11 -19.76 -4.71
CA PHE A 136 0.78 -19.88 -5.85
C PHE A 136 0.80 -21.32 -6.35
N ARG A 137 0.25 -21.51 -7.55
CA ARG A 137 0.27 -22.79 -8.27
C ARG A 137 1.03 -22.65 -9.59
N GLN A 138 1.30 -23.78 -10.23
CA GLN A 138 1.84 -23.78 -11.59
C GLN A 138 0.86 -23.06 -12.54
N PRO A 139 1.34 -22.23 -13.50
CA PRO A 139 2.74 -22.00 -13.88
C PRO A 139 3.43 -20.84 -13.13
N VAL A 140 2.74 -20.16 -12.22
CA VAL A 140 3.26 -18.98 -11.49
C VAL A 140 4.38 -19.39 -10.53
N LEU A 141 4.29 -20.60 -9.96
CA LEU A 141 5.30 -21.16 -9.06
C LEU A 141 6.72 -21.16 -9.65
N SER A 142 6.89 -21.54 -10.93
CA SER A 142 8.20 -21.53 -11.59
C SER A 142 8.80 -20.12 -11.73
N ARG A 143 7.97 -19.07 -11.76
CA ARG A 143 8.45 -17.68 -11.72
C ARG A 143 8.84 -17.29 -10.29
N LEU A 144 8.04 -17.70 -9.30
CA LEU A 144 8.31 -17.46 -7.89
C LEU A 144 9.62 -18.12 -7.44
N GLU A 145 9.88 -19.36 -7.86
CA GLU A 145 11.11 -20.09 -7.56
C GLU A 145 12.35 -19.29 -7.98
N LYS A 146 12.35 -18.76 -9.21
CA LYS A 146 13.42 -17.87 -9.69
C LYS A 146 13.58 -16.68 -8.74
N ILE A 147 12.51 -15.95 -8.42
CA ILE A 147 12.58 -14.76 -7.56
C ILE A 147 13.12 -15.09 -6.16
N VAL A 148 12.70 -16.22 -5.58
CA VAL A 148 13.11 -16.67 -4.25
C VAL A 148 14.60 -17.05 -4.21
N PHE A 149 15.10 -17.73 -5.24
CA PHE A 149 16.46 -18.28 -5.27
C PHE A 149 17.51 -17.42 -6.01
N LEU A 150 17.11 -16.43 -6.81
CA LEU A 150 18.02 -15.55 -7.57
C LEU A 150 18.96 -14.67 -6.72
N GLN A 151 18.76 -14.61 -5.39
CA GLN A 151 19.65 -13.89 -4.47
C GLN A 151 20.51 -14.79 -3.56
N ARG A 152 20.54 -16.11 -3.78
CA ARG A 152 21.55 -16.95 -3.10
C ARG A 152 22.94 -16.61 -3.65
N LYS A 153 23.86 -16.21 -2.77
CA LYS A 153 25.27 -16.09 -3.12
C LYS A 153 25.79 -17.48 -3.53
N PRO A 154 26.65 -17.58 -4.56
CA PRO A 154 27.03 -18.86 -5.19
C PRO A 154 27.84 -19.83 -4.30
N HIS A 155 28.15 -19.49 -3.04
CA HIS A 155 28.99 -20.34 -2.17
C HIS A 155 28.23 -21.46 -1.45
N GLU A 156 26.90 -21.51 -1.50
CA GLU A 156 26.10 -22.58 -0.89
C GLU A 156 25.64 -23.66 -1.90
N MET A 157 26.14 -23.63 -3.13
CA MET A 157 25.67 -24.50 -4.22
C MET A 157 26.51 -25.78 -4.44
N PHE A 158 27.61 -25.97 -3.69
CA PHE A 158 28.42 -27.20 -3.76
C PHE A 158 28.59 -27.80 -2.37
N GLY A 159 27.56 -28.52 -1.93
CA GLY A 159 27.58 -29.21 -0.65
C GLY A 159 26.56 -30.33 -0.60
N THR A 160 26.49 -31.15 -1.65
CA THR A 160 26.13 -32.58 -1.63
C THR A 160 26.12 -33.09 -3.08
N GLN A 161 27.29 -33.47 -3.57
CA GLN A 161 27.40 -34.52 -4.58
C GLN A 161 27.87 -35.79 -3.86
N PHE A 162 27.10 -36.86 -4.05
CA PHE A 162 27.52 -38.26 -4.05
C PHE A 162 28.54 -38.71 -2.99
N SER A 163 28.07 -39.47 -2.01
CA SER A 163 28.57 -40.81 -1.67
C SER A 163 27.59 -41.53 -0.75
#